data_AF-A0A2W6NUK9-F1
#
_entry.id   AF-A0A2W6NUK9-F1
#
_cell.length_a   1.000
_cell.length_b   1.000
_cell.length_c   1.000
_cell.angle_alpha   90.00
_cell.angle_beta   90.00
_cell.angle_gamma   90.00
#
_symmetry.space_group_name_H-M   'P 1'
#
loop_
_entity.id
_entity.type
_entity.pdbx_description
1 polymer ?
#
loop_
_entity_poly.entity_id
_entity_poly.type
_entity_poly.pdbx_seq_one_letter_code
_entity_poly.pdbx_strand_id
1 'polypeptide(L)'
;RWARGNWLVGYNTFYDNLLDENLQRAGFGAEAWGEYLRLSANFYQPFAAWHEQTATQEQRMARGYDLTARMRMPFYQHLNTSVSIEQYFGDRVDLFNSGTGYHNPVALSLGLNYTPVPLVTVTAQHKQGESGENQNNLGLNLNYRFGVPLKKQLSAGEVAESQSLRGSRYDNPQRNNLPTLEYRQRKTLTVFLATPPWDLKPGETVPLKLQIRSRYGIRQ
;
A
#
# COMPACT_ATOMS: atom_id res chain seq x y z
N ARG A 1 0.31 1.83 -23.26
CA ARG A 1 1.59 1.11 -23.43
C ARG A 1 2.02 1.23 -24.89
N TRP A 2 3.28 1.56 -25.15
CA TRP A 2 3.88 1.72 -26.48
C TRP A 2 5.10 0.80 -26.59
N ALA A 3 5.31 0.21 -27.77
CA ALA A 3 6.51 -0.58 -28.05
C ALA A 3 7.66 0.33 -28.47
N ARG A 4 8.82 0.13 -27.86
CA ARG A 4 10.09 0.77 -28.21
C ARG A 4 11.18 -0.29 -28.26
N GLY A 5 11.43 -0.84 -29.46
CA GLY A 5 12.32 -2.00 -29.62
C GLY A 5 11.81 -3.19 -28.82
N ASN A 6 12.67 -3.77 -27.99
CA ASN A 6 12.35 -4.94 -27.16
C ASN A 6 11.67 -4.58 -25.81
N TRP A 7 11.15 -3.36 -25.69
CA TRP A 7 10.51 -2.85 -24.48
C TRP A 7 9.10 -2.35 -24.76
N LEU A 8 8.19 -2.60 -23.82
CA LEU A 8 6.89 -1.95 -23.72
C LEU A 8 6.94 -0.94 -22.60
N VAL A 9 6.75 0.33 -22.90
CA VAL A 9 6.69 1.40 -21.90
C VAL A 9 5.25 1.86 -21.76
N GLY A 10 4.80 2.17 -20.55
CA GLY A 10 3.45 2.62 -20.30
C GLY A 10 3.37 3.54 -19.11
N TYR A 11 2.26 4.27 -19.05
CA TYR A 11 1.80 4.88 -17.81
C TYR A 11 0.34 4.48 -17.60
N ASN A 12 -0.10 4.53 -16.36
CA ASN A 12 -1.47 4.30 -15.95
C ASN A 12 -1.85 5.30 -14.86
N THR A 13 -3.15 5.53 -14.71
CA THR A 13 -3.71 6.23 -13.56
C THR A 13 -4.87 5.42 -13.04
N PHE A 14 -5.08 5.46 -11.74
CA PHE A 14 -6.14 4.72 -11.08
C PHE A 14 -6.75 5.56 -9.97
N TYR A 15 -8.00 5.24 -9.69
CA TYR A 15 -8.77 5.82 -8.61
C TYR A 15 -9.30 4.68 -7.75
N ASP A 16 -8.91 4.71 -6.47
CA ASP A 16 -9.29 3.73 -5.47
C ASP A 16 -10.30 4.38 -4.52
N ASN A 17 -11.38 3.66 -4.24
CA ASN A 17 -12.37 4.07 -3.26
C ASN A 17 -12.66 2.90 -2.31
N LEU A 18 -12.38 3.11 -1.03
CA LEU A 18 -12.73 2.18 0.03
C LEU A 18 -14.15 2.53 0.50
N LEU A 19 -15.12 1.79 -0.04
CA LEU A 19 -16.54 2.14 0.01
C LEU A 19 -17.11 2.23 1.43
N ASP A 20 -16.67 1.34 2.32
CA ASP A 20 -17.19 1.27 3.69
C ASP A 20 -16.88 2.54 4.50
N GLU A 21 -15.73 3.17 4.22
CA GLU A 21 -15.20 4.30 4.99
C GLU A 21 -15.16 5.60 4.15
N ASN A 22 -15.59 5.52 2.89
CA ASN A 22 -15.55 6.58 1.89
C ASN A 22 -14.17 7.26 1.78
N LEU A 23 -13.11 6.45 1.85
CA LEU A 23 -11.73 6.92 1.69
C LEU A 23 -11.31 6.78 0.23
N GLN A 24 -10.80 7.89 -0.32
CA GLN A 24 -10.50 8.02 -1.74
C GLN A 24 -9.03 8.35 -1.95
N ARG A 25 -8.43 7.72 -2.95
CA ARG A 25 -7.03 7.91 -3.37
C ARG A 25 -6.95 7.82 -4.88
N ALA A 26 -6.10 8.65 -5.46
CA ALA A 26 -5.63 8.39 -6.81
C ALA A 26 -4.18 7.94 -6.79
N GLY A 27 -3.80 7.26 -7.86
CA GLY A 27 -2.42 6.99 -8.13
C GLY A 27 -2.07 7.12 -9.59
N PHE A 28 -0.76 7.20 -9.79
CA PHE A 28 -0.13 7.28 -11.07
C PHE A 28 0.97 6.23 -11.13
N GLY A 29 0.95 5.42 -12.18
CA GLY A 29 1.91 4.35 -12.40
C GLY A 29 2.67 4.54 -13.69
N ALA A 30 3.94 4.16 -13.69
CA ALA A 30 4.79 4.03 -14.86
C ALA A 30 5.31 2.59 -14.96
N GLU A 31 5.39 2.07 -16.17
CA GLU A 31 5.77 0.69 -16.44
C GLU A 31 6.80 0.63 -17.58
N ALA A 32 7.80 -0.23 -17.42
CA ALA A 32 8.76 -0.57 -18.47
C ALA A 32 8.98 -2.08 -18.47
N TRP A 33 8.49 -2.76 -19.50
CA TRP A 33 8.52 -4.21 -19.61
C TRP A 33 9.44 -4.64 -20.74
N GLY A 34 10.47 -5.39 -20.41
CA GLY A 34 11.29 -6.15 -21.33
C GLY A 34 10.95 -7.64 -21.27
N GLU A 35 11.67 -8.43 -22.05
CA GLU A 35 11.41 -9.86 -22.18
C GLU A 35 11.70 -10.67 -20.90
N TYR A 36 12.67 -10.22 -20.10
CA TYR A 36 13.07 -10.89 -18.85
C TYR A 36 12.91 -10.02 -17.61
N LEU A 37 12.74 -8.70 -17.79
CA LEU A 37 12.65 -7.74 -16.69
C LEU A 37 11.43 -6.87 -16.88
N ARG A 38 10.56 -6.78 -15.87
CA ARG A 38 9.46 -5.82 -15.82
C ARG A 38 9.65 -4.90 -14.64
N LEU A 39 9.63 -3.61 -14.90
CA LEU A 39 9.73 -2.56 -13.91
C LEU A 39 8.38 -1.85 -13.82
N SER A 40 7.93 -1.58 -12.61
CA SER A 40 6.79 -0.71 -12.33
C SER A 40 7.14 0.24 -11.20
N ALA A 41 6.69 1.47 -11.31
CA ALA A 41 6.77 2.46 -10.26
C ALA A 41 5.38 3.09 -10.10
N ASN A 42 4.86 3.12 -8.87
CA ASN A 42 3.53 3.65 -8.59
C ASN A 42 3.63 4.70 -7.48
N PHE A 43 2.88 5.79 -7.65
CA PHE A 43 2.72 6.83 -6.64
C PHE A 43 1.27 6.91 -6.21
N TYR A 44 1.05 7.07 -4.91
CA TYR A 44 -0.24 7.03 -4.26
C TYR A 44 -0.51 8.33 -3.50
N GLN A 45 -1.59 9.02 -3.86
CA GLN A 45 -1.99 10.29 -3.29
C GLN A 45 -3.41 10.21 -2.71
N PRO A 46 -3.57 10.32 -1.38
CA PRO A 46 -4.90 10.42 -0.77
C PRO A 46 -5.57 11.74 -1.13
N PHE A 47 -6.87 11.68 -1.40
CA PHE A 47 -7.72 12.86 -1.60
C PHE A 47 -8.75 13.04 -0.48
N ALA A 48 -9.15 11.93 0.17
CA ALA A 48 -10.02 12.02 1.32
C ALA A 48 -9.32 12.73 2.50
N ALA A 49 -10.10 13.55 3.20
CA ALA A 49 -9.70 14.10 4.49
C ALA A 49 -9.67 13.01 5.57
N TRP A 50 -9.18 13.36 6.75
CA TRP A 50 -9.26 12.50 7.93
C TRP A 50 -10.71 12.12 8.22
N HIS A 51 -10.97 10.82 8.32
CA HIS A 51 -12.27 10.25 8.64
C HIS A 51 -12.28 9.70 10.07
N GLU A 52 -13.35 9.92 10.82
CA GLU A 52 -13.46 9.42 12.19
C GLU A 52 -13.74 7.91 12.18
N GLN A 53 -12.76 7.10 12.60
CA GLN A 53 -12.93 5.65 12.74
C GLN A 53 -13.53 5.28 14.11
N THR A 54 -13.06 5.96 15.16
CA THR A 54 -13.53 5.83 16.54
C THR A 54 -13.57 7.20 17.22
N ALA A 55 -14.18 7.29 18.40
CA ALA A 55 -14.30 8.55 19.16
C ALA A 55 -12.96 9.27 19.44
N THR A 56 -11.84 8.54 19.41
CA THR A 56 -10.49 9.03 19.72
C THR A 56 -9.51 8.91 18.55
N GLN A 57 -9.90 8.31 17.42
CA GLN A 57 -9.00 7.98 16.32
C GLN A 57 -9.61 8.34 14.97
N GLU A 58 -8.78 8.99 14.16
CA GLU A 58 -9.07 9.28 12.76
C GLU A 58 -8.18 8.42 11.87
N GLN A 59 -8.69 8.08 10.69
CA GLN A 59 -7.98 7.34 9.66
C GLN A 59 -8.02 8.07 8.33
N ARG A 60 -7.00 7.86 7.52
CA ARG A 60 -6.89 8.33 6.14
C ARG A 60 -6.01 7.36 5.38
N MET A 61 -6.14 7.30 4.05
CA MET A 61 -5.13 6.59 3.24
C MET A 61 -3.77 7.29 3.35
N ALA A 62 -2.71 6.50 3.47
CA ALA A 62 -1.34 6.98 3.51
C ALA A 62 -0.86 7.37 2.10
N ARG A 63 -0.11 8.47 2.02
CA ARG A 63 0.63 8.83 0.79
C ARG A 63 1.86 7.95 0.70
N GLY A 64 2.20 7.47 -0.48
CA GLY A 64 3.40 6.65 -0.64
C GLY A 64 3.75 6.37 -2.08
N TYR A 65 4.79 5.58 -2.28
CA TYR A 65 5.14 5.01 -3.57
C TYR A 65 5.65 3.59 -3.41
N ASP A 66 5.58 2.84 -4.50
CA ASP A 66 6.26 1.57 -4.64
C ASP A 66 7.09 1.52 -5.92
N LEU A 67 8.16 0.74 -5.88
CA LEU A 67 8.90 0.31 -7.05
C LEU A 67 8.97 -1.21 -7.03
N THR A 68 8.62 -1.84 -8.14
CA THR A 68 8.67 -3.30 -8.28
C THR A 68 9.48 -3.67 -9.51
N ALA A 69 10.41 -4.61 -9.31
CA ALA A 69 11.15 -5.28 -10.36
C ALA A 69 10.78 -6.76 -10.37
N ARG A 70 10.21 -7.25 -11.48
CA ARG A 70 9.94 -8.67 -11.72
C ARG A 70 10.91 -9.22 -12.73
N MET A 71 11.58 -10.31 -12.38
CA MET A 71 12.56 -11.00 -13.21
C MET A 71 12.05 -12.38 -13.59
N ARG A 72 12.19 -12.71 -14.87
CA ARG A 72 11.88 -14.03 -15.42
C ARG A 72 13.19 -14.75 -15.72
N MET A 73 13.31 -15.98 -15.24
CA MET A 73 14.49 -16.80 -15.52
C MET A 73 14.36 -17.43 -16.92
N PRO A 74 15.34 -17.22 -17.84
CA PRO A 74 15.29 -17.79 -19.19
C PRO A 74 15.22 -19.33 -19.21
N PHE A 75 15.83 -19.97 -18.21
CA PHE A 75 15.96 -21.42 -18.08
C PHE A 75 14.83 -22.06 -17.25
N TYR A 76 14.07 -21.29 -16.47
CA TYR A 76 12.91 -21.76 -15.70
C TYR A 76 11.68 -20.89 -16.01
N GLN A 77 10.98 -21.23 -17.09
CA GLN A 77 9.83 -20.46 -17.61
C GLN A 77 8.60 -20.48 -16.69
N HIS A 78 8.53 -21.46 -15.79
CA HIS A 78 7.46 -21.58 -14.79
C HIS A 78 7.70 -20.73 -13.55
N LEU A 79 8.91 -20.18 -13.37
CA LEU A 79 9.32 -19.48 -12.15
C LEU A 79 9.67 -18.02 -12.44
N ASN A 80 9.03 -17.11 -11.71
CA ASN A 80 9.34 -15.70 -11.75
C ASN A 80 9.68 -15.21 -10.35
N THR A 81 10.68 -14.34 -10.25
CA THR A 81 11.05 -13.67 -9.00
C THR A 81 10.64 -12.21 -9.07
N SER A 82 10.38 -11.61 -7.92
CA SER A 82 10.10 -10.18 -7.83
C SER A 82 10.71 -9.58 -6.59
N VAL A 83 11.11 -8.33 -6.71
CA VAL A 83 11.58 -7.49 -5.61
C VAL A 83 10.76 -6.22 -5.65
N SER A 84 10.16 -5.84 -4.53
CA SER A 84 9.44 -4.58 -4.41
C SER A 84 9.93 -3.81 -3.20
N ILE A 85 10.08 -2.50 -3.35
CA ILE A 85 10.30 -1.57 -2.24
C ILE A 85 9.13 -0.60 -2.19
N GLU A 86 8.59 -0.39 -1.01
CA GLU A 86 7.51 0.56 -0.79
C GLU A 86 7.82 1.46 0.40
N GLN A 87 7.46 2.74 0.26
CA GLN A 87 7.63 3.74 1.29
C GLN A 87 6.37 4.58 1.38
N TYR A 88 5.88 4.75 2.60
CA TYR A 88 4.73 5.58 2.90
C TYR A 88 5.12 6.68 3.87
N PHE A 89 4.36 7.78 3.83
CA PHE A 89 4.63 8.99 4.59
C PHE A 89 3.47 9.29 5.54
N GLY A 90 3.80 9.56 6.79
CA GLY A 90 2.84 9.83 7.85
C GLY A 90 3.41 9.55 9.24
N ASP A 91 2.69 9.97 10.27
CA ASP A 91 3.14 9.83 11.66
C ASP A 91 2.89 8.43 12.23
N ARG A 92 1.77 7.81 11.84
CA ARG A 92 1.41 6.44 12.24
C ARG A 92 0.79 5.72 11.06
N VAL A 93 1.62 5.21 10.17
CA VAL A 93 1.23 4.44 8.99
C VAL A 93 1.31 2.95 9.31
N ASP A 94 0.20 2.24 9.07
CA ASP A 94 0.13 0.79 9.25
C ASP A 94 0.47 0.07 7.94
N LEU A 95 1.76 -0.11 7.69
CA LEU A 95 2.26 -0.73 6.46
C LEU A 95 2.01 -2.24 6.40
N PHE A 96 1.82 -2.90 7.54
CA PHE A 96 1.71 -4.36 7.65
C PHE A 96 0.28 -4.83 7.92
N ASN A 97 -0.68 -3.90 8.05
CA ASN A 97 -2.05 -4.16 8.52
C ASN A 97 -2.06 -4.91 9.87
N SER A 98 -1.08 -4.61 10.72
CA SER A 98 -0.89 -5.22 12.05
C SER A 98 -1.60 -4.42 13.15
N GLY A 99 -2.15 -3.24 12.81
CA GLY A 99 -2.69 -2.28 13.78
C GLY A 99 -1.62 -1.41 14.45
N THR A 100 -0.33 -1.63 14.13
CA THR A 100 0.78 -0.81 14.63
C THR A 100 1.19 0.22 13.58
N GLY A 101 1.05 1.50 13.92
CA GLY A 101 1.42 2.61 13.05
C GLY A 101 2.86 3.04 13.27
N TYR A 102 3.65 3.14 12.19
CA TYR A 102 5.05 3.57 12.20
C TYR A 102 5.21 4.93 11.53
N HIS A 103 6.26 5.67 11.90
CA HIS A 103 6.58 6.95 11.27
C HIS A 103 7.35 6.71 9.96
N ASN A 104 6.81 7.19 8.85
CA ASN A 104 7.39 7.07 7.50
C ASN A 104 7.97 5.68 7.15
N PRO A 105 7.20 4.58 7.28
CA PRO A 105 7.75 3.24 7.17
C PRO A 105 8.18 2.88 5.75
N VAL A 106 9.24 2.07 5.68
CA VAL A 106 9.75 1.43 4.47
C VAL A 106 9.64 -0.08 4.61
N ALA A 107 9.26 -0.77 3.53
CA ALA A 107 9.33 -2.22 3.46
C ALA A 107 9.94 -2.71 2.15
N LEU A 108 10.72 -3.78 2.26
CA LEU A 108 11.22 -4.57 1.15
C LEU A 108 10.40 -5.86 1.06
N SER A 109 9.98 -6.25 -0.13
CA SER A 109 9.35 -7.56 -0.35
C SER A 109 10.09 -8.36 -1.41
N LEU A 110 10.26 -9.65 -1.14
CA LEU A 110 10.81 -10.64 -2.04
C LEU A 110 9.69 -11.62 -2.39
N GLY A 111 9.41 -11.78 -3.68
CA GLY A 111 8.35 -12.63 -4.19
C GLY A 111 8.86 -13.71 -5.13
N LEU A 112 8.18 -14.86 -5.10
CA LEU A 112 8.37 -16.01 -5.95
C LEU A 112 7.03 -16.46 -6.50
N ASN A 113 6.92 -16.54 -7.81
CA ASN A 113 5.70 -16.93 -8.50
C ASN A 113 5.96 -18.19 -9.33
N TYR A 114 5.20 -19.25 -9.06
CA TYR A 114 5.24 -20.51 -9.81
C TYR A 114 3.96 -20.67 -10.63
N THR A 115 4.10 -20.79 -11.95
CA THR A 115 2.99 -20.92 -12.91
C THR A 115 3.11 -22.24 -13.67
N PRO A 116 2.51 -23.34 -13.16
CA PRO A 116 2.57 -24.63 -13.84
C PRO A 116 1.86 -24.60 -15.20
N VAL A 117 0.74 -23.87 -15.29
CA VAL A 117 -0.06 -23.66 -16.50
C VAL A 117 -0.53 -22.20 -16.54
N PRO A 118 -0.80 -21.60 -17.72
CA PRO A 118 -1.20 -20.19 -17.81
C PRO A 118 -2.40 -19.80 -16.93
N LEU A 119 -3.32 -20.73 -16.67
CA LEU A 119 -4.50 -20.50 -15.85
C LEU A 119 -4.19 -20.34 -14.35
N VAL A 120 -3.10 -20.91 -13.84
CA VAL A 120 -2.87 -21.03 -12.39
C VAL A 120 -1.49 -20.51 -12.03
N THR A 121 -1.44 -19.59 -11.06
CA THR A 121 -0.18 -19.09 -10.49
C THR A 121 -0.22 -19.18 -8.98
N VAL A 122 0.78 -19.86 -8.41
CA VAL A 122 1.05 -19.88 -6.96
C VAL A 122 2.07 -18.79 -6.66
N THR A 123 1.80 -17.97 -5.65
CA THR A 123 2.68 -16.86 -5.24
C THR A 123 3.11 -17.05 -3.78
N ALA A 124 4.39 -16.86 -3.52
CA ALA A 124 4.95 -16.75 -2.18
C ALA A 124 5.70 -15.43 -2.07
N GLN A 125 5.44 -14.66 -1.03
CA GLN A 125 6.07 -13.36 -0.80
C GLN A 125 6.48 -13.25 0.66
N HIS A 126 7.68 -12.73 0.89
CA HIS A 126 8.21 -12.35 2.19
C HIS A 126 8.42 -10.83 2.19
N LYS A 127 7.77 -10.12 3.11
CA LYS A 127 7.87 -8.67 3.28
C LYS A 127 8.53 -8.38 4.62
N GLN A 128 9.52 -7.48 4.61
CA GLN A 128 10.33 -7.10 5.76
C GLN A 128 10.37 -5.57 5.89
N GLY A 129 10.09 -5.06 7.09
CA GLY A 129 10.13 -3.64 7.42
C GLY A 129 11.34 -3.28 8.28
N GLU A 130 11.59 -1.97 8.41
CA GLU A 130 12.73 -1.43 9.19
C GLU A 130 12.66 -1.74 10.68
N SER A 131 11.45 -1.82 11.26
CA SER A 131 11.25 -2.06 12.70
C SER A 131 11.26 -3.53 13.10
N GLY A 132 11.77 -4.42 12.24
CA GLY A 132 11.79 -5.88 12.49
C GLY A 132 10.49 -6.61 12.15
N GLU A 133 9.41 -5.86 11.87
CA GLU A 133 8.13 -6.42 11.38
C GLU A 133 8.32 -7.18 10.06
N ASN A 134 7.68 -8.33 9.95
CA ASN A 134 7.68 -9.12 8.74
C ASN A 134 6.32 -9.78 8.48
N GLN A 135 6.10 -10.13 7.22
CA GLN A 135 4.88 -10.77 6.78
C GLN A 135 5.19 -11.78 5.68
N ASN A 136 4.57 -12.95 5.78
CA ASN A 136 4.62 -13.98 4.75
C ASN A 136 3.25 -14.10 4.10
N ASN A 137 3.20 -13.95 2.79
CA ASN A 137 1.96 -14.02 2.01
C ASN A 137 2.06 -15.18 1.03
N LEU A 138 1.13 -16.11 1.13
CA LEU A 138 0.91 -17.17 0.16
C LEU A 138 -0.40 -16.90 -0.59
N GLY A 139 -0.40 -17.11 -1.90
CA GLY A 139 -1.53 -16.81 -2.75
C GLY A 139 -1.70 -17.81 -3.88
N LEU A 140 -2.95 -17.99 -4.32
CA LEU A 140 -3.33 -18.77 -5.47
C LEU A 140 -4.15 -17.89 -6.40
N ASN A 141 -3.64 -17.65 -7.61
CA ASN A 141 -4.27 -16.80 -8.61
C ASN A 141 -4.78 -17.63 -9.78
N LEU A 142 -6.02 -17.37 -10.20
CA LEU A 142 -6.65 -17.96 -11.37
C LEU A 142 -6.75 -16.90 -12.48
N ASN A 143 -6.00 -17.08 -13.57
CA ASN A 143 -5.88 -16.13 -14.67
C ASN A 143 -6.61 -16.65 -15.92
N TYR A 144 -7.89 -16.31 -16.06
CA TYR A 144 -8.68 -16.72 -17.23
C TYR A 144 -8.57 -15.72 -18.38
N ARG A 145 -8.14 -16.19 -19.56
CA ARG A 145 -8.00 -15.37 -20.78
C ARG A 145 -9.15 -15.63 -21.74
N PHE A 146 -10.08 -14.69 -21.85
CA PHE A 146 -11.16 -14.75 -22.83
C PHE A 146 -10.60 -14.78 -24.27
N GLY A 147 -11.20 -15.61 -25.13
CA GLY A 147 -10.77 -15.79 -26.51
C GLY A 147 -9.62 -16.79 -26.73
N VAL A 148 -9.01 -17.33 -25.66
CA VAL A 148 -7.99 -18.39 -25.76
C VAL A 148 -8.65 -19.74 -25.40
N PRO A 149 -8.50 -20.80 -26.22
CA PRO A 149 -9.04 -22.11 -25.89
C PRO A 149 -8.57 -22.63 -24.53
N LEU A 150 -9.48 -23.18 -23.72
CA LEU A 150 -9.17 -23.68 -22.37
C LEU A 150 -8.00 -24.67 -22.37
N LYS A 151 -7.91 -25.54 -23.40
CA LYS A 151 -6.80 -26.48 -23.57
C LYS A 151 -5.41 -25.82 -23.59
N LYS A 152 -5.29 -24.61 -24.13
CA LYS A 152 -4.03 -23.86 -24.14
C LYS A 152 -3.74 -23.26 -22.76
N GLN A 153 -4.78 -22.82 -22.06
CA GLN A 153 -4.64 -22.24 -20.72
C GLN A 153 -4.29 -23.29 -19.65
N LEU A 154 -4.59 -24.57 -19.92
CA LEU A 154 -4.23 -25.73 -19.10
C LEU A 154 -2.96 -26.45 -19.59
N SER A 155 -2.29 -25.93 -20.63
CA SER A 155 -1.08 -26.54 -21.19
C SER A 155 0.17 -25.92 -20.59
N ALA A 156 1.05 -26.75 -20.01
CA ALA A 156 2.34 -26.29 -19.49
C ALA A 156 3.25 -25.70 -20.58
N GLY A 157 3.16 -26.18 -21.83
CA GLY A 157 3.95 -25.67 -22.95
C GLY A 157 3.57 -24.25 -23.39
N GLU A 158 2.42 -23.74 -22.98
CA GLU A 158 1.95 -22.39 -23.34
C GLU A 158 2.36 -21.35 -22.29
N VAL A 159 3.01 -21.75 -21.19
CA VAL A 159 3.46 -20.84 -20.13
C VAL A 159 4.44 -19.79 -20.67
N ALA A 160 5.44 -20.23 -21.43
CA ALA A 160 6.47 -19.34 -22.00
C ALA A 160 5.86 -18.21 -22.85
N GLU A 161 4.93 -18.58 -23.72
CA GLU A 161 4.26 -17.67 -24.64
C GLU A 161 3.28 -16.76 -23.89
N SER A 162 2.55 -17.30 -22.91
CA SER A 162 1.63 -16.51 -22.08
C SER A 162 2.34 -15.39 -21.30
N GLN A 163 3.61 -15.61 -20.92
CA GLN A 163 4.44 -14.68 -20.17
C GLN A 163 5.34 -13.78 -21.03
N SER A 164 5.39 -14.02 -22.35
CA SER A 164 6.14 -13.18 -23.29
C SER A 164 5.60 -11.75 -23.31
N LEU A 165 6.35 -10.79 -23.85
CA LEU A 165 5.88 -9.40 -23.99
C LEU A 165 4.56 -9.32 -24.78
N ARG A 166 4.42 -10.16 -25.81
CA ARG A 166 3.20 -10.22 -26.62
C ARG A 166 2.06 -10.86 -25.85
N GLY A 167 2.32 -11.95 -25.14
CA GLY A 167 1.34 -12.67 -24.33
C GLY A 167 0.87 -11.91 -23.09
N SER A 168 1.71 -11.03 -22.56
CA SER A 168 1.46 -10.27 -21.33
C SER A 168 0.88 -8.89 -21.56
N ARG A 169 0.70 -8.43 -22.80
CA ARG A 169 0.21 -7.07 -23.11
C ARG A 169 -1.10 -6.69 -22.39
N TYR A 170 -1.93 -7.67 -22.06
CA TYR A 170 -3.22 -7.53 -21.37
C TYR A 170 -3.14 -7.84 -19.87
N ASP A 171 -1.96 -8.17 -19.34
CA ASP A 171 -1.76 -8.35 -17.91
C ASP A 171 -2.09 -7.03 -17.20
N ASN A 172 -2.74 -7.17 -16.04
CA ASN A 172 -3.08 -6.05 -15.18
C ASN A 172 -1.83 -5.26 -14.77
N PRO A 173 -1.98 -3.96 -14.47
CA PRO A 173 -0.90 -3.17 -13.92
C PRO A 173 -0.34 -3.76 -12.63
N GLN A 174 0.97 -3.71 -12.46
CA GLN A 174 1.61 -4.15 -11.22
C GLN A 174 1.55 -2.99 -10.21
N ARG A 175 0.72 -3.13 -9.18
CA ARG A 175 0.47 -2.11 -8.14
C ARG A 175 -0.05 -2.75 -6.85
N ASN A 176 -0.01 -2.02 -5.75
CA ASN A 176 -0.70 -2.37 -4.53
C ASN A 176 -2.18 -1.93 -4.60
N ASN A 177 -3.08 -2.92 -4.67
CA ASN A 177 -4.53 -2.69 -4.73
C ASN A 177 -5.14 -2.48 -3.33
N LEU A 178 -4.44 -2.89 -2.27
CA LEU A 178 -4.88 -2.70 -0.90
C LEU A 178 -4.31 -1.37 -0.39
N PRO A 179 -5.15 -0.38 -0.08
CA PRO A 179 -4.67 0.91 0.38
C PRO A 179 -4.07 0.79 1.78
N THR A 180 -2.86 1.31 1.95
CA THR A 180 -2.23 1.47 3.27
C THR A 180 -2.89 2.62 4.02
N LEU A 181 -3.18 2.42 5.30
CA LEU A 181 -3.84 3.41 6.15
C LEU A 181 -2.84 4.14 7.06
N GLU A 182 -3.15 5.41 7.32
CA GLU A 182 -2.51 6.27 8.29
C GLU A 182 -3.54 6.61 9.38
N TYR A 183 -3.11 6.54 10.64
CA TYR A 183 -3.95 6.82 11.79
C TYR A 183 -3.48 8.06 12.54
N ARG A 184 -4.40 8.78 13.16
CA ARG A 184 -4.08 9.88 14.06
C ARG A 184 -4.97 9.86 15.27
N GLN A 185 -4.35 10.04 16.44
CA GLN A 185 -5.10 10.20 17.68
C GLN A 185 -5.65 11.62 17.78
N ARG A 186 -6.94 11.72 18.04
CA ARG A 186 -7.61 12.99 18.23
C ARG A 186 -7.59 13.37 19.70
N LYS A 187 -7.21 14.61 19.99
CA LYS A 187 -7.29 15.16 21.36
C LYS A 187 -8.76 15.40 21.71
N THR A 188 -9.33 14.51 22.53
CA THR A 188 -10.73 14.60 22.98
C THR A 188 -10.89 15.42 24.26
N LEU A 189 -9.81 15.55 25.04
CA LEU A 189 -9.73 16.32 26.27
C LEU A 189 -8.43 17.12 26.30
N THR A 190 -8.50 18.39 26.68
CA THR A 190 -7.31 19.18 26.99
C THR A 190 -7.57 20.00 28.25
N VAL A 191 -6.65 19.91 29.20
CA VAL A 191 -6.71 20.63 30.48
C VAL A 191 -5.55 21.59 30.51
N PHE A 192 -5.85 22.88 30.64
CA PHE A 192 -4.84 23.92 30.85
C PHE A 192 -5.07 24.57 32.20
N LEU A 193 -3.97 24.88 32.89
CA LEU A 193 -4.01 25.75 34.05
C LEU A 193 -3.99 27.19 33.53
N ALA A 194 -5.08 27.92 33.71
CA ALA A 194 -5.10 29.33 33.36
C ALA A 194 -4.34 30.11 34.43
N THR A 195 -3.07 30.42 34.14
CA THR A 195 -2.25 31.35 34.91
C THR A 195 -2.29 32.71 34.22
N PRO A 196 -3.23 33.62 34.55
CA PRO A 196 -3.11 35.00 34.11
C PRO A 196 -1.77 35.58 34.60
N PRO A 197 -1.23 36.64 33.97
CA PRO A 197 0.01 37.24 34.40
C PRO A 197 -0.15 37.71 35.85
N TRP A 198 0.47 36.97 36.78
CA TRP A 198 0.38 37.24 38.20
C TRP A 198 1.60 38.04 38.65
N ASP A 199 1.36 39.12 39.38
CA ASP A 199 2.37 39.81 40.18
C ASP A 199 2.20 39.35 41.64
N LEU A 200 2.76 38.17 41.95
CA LEU A 200 2.51 37.48 43.22
C LEU A 200 3.36 38.04 44.35
N LYS A 201 2.74 38.29 45.51
CA LYS A 201 3.47 38.66 46.73
C LYS A 201 3.68 37.44 47.66
N PRO A 202 4.74 37.43 48.49
CA PRO A 202 4.96 36.36 49.45
C PRO A 202 3.76 36.19 50.41
N GLY A 203 3.22 34.97 50.50
CA GLY A 203 2.08 34.63 51.36
C GLY A 203 0.70 34.75 50.70
N GLU A 204 0.63 35.08 49.41
CA GLU A 204 -0.63 35.23 48.68
C GLU A 204 -1.16 33.87 48.15
N THR A 205 -2.43 33.57 48.43
CA THR A 205 -3.11 32.37 47.94
C THR A 205 -3.99 32.73 46.73
N VAL A 206 -3.64 32.22 45.54
CA VAL A 206 -4.43 32.44 44.31
C VAL A 206 -5.22 31.17 43.92
N PRO A 207 -6.50 31.32 43.52
CA PRO A 207 -7.29 30.19 43.04
C PRO A 207 -6.81 29.74 41.66
N LEU A 208 -6.41 28.48 41.57
CA LEU A 208 -6.06 27.84 40.31
C LEU A 208 -7.33 27.59 39.47
N LYS A 209 -7.43 28.28 38.32
CA LYS A 209 -8.52 28.05 37.36
C LYS A 209 -8.10 27.02 36.33
N LEU A 210 -8.74 25.85 36.38
CA LEU A 210 -8.60 24.84 35.34
C LEU A 210 -9.51 25.20 34.17
N GLN A 211 -8.93 25.36 32.98
CA GLN A 211 -9.66 25.44 31.72
C GLN A 211 -9.68 24.05 31.08
N ILE A 212 -10.86 23.44 31.05
CA ILE A 212 -11.05 22.13 30.44
C ILE A 212 -11.79 22.30 29.12
N ARG A 213 -11.19 21.80 28.02
CA ARG A 213 -11.84 21.68 26.72
C ARG A 213 -12.10 20.20 26.44
N SER A 214 -13.37 19.81 26.37
CA SER A 214 -13.80 18.44 26.03
C SER A 214 -14.77 18.49 24.86
N ARG A 215 -14.60 17.58 23.88
CA ARG A 215 -15.51 17.46 22.73
C ARG A 215 -16.85 16.81 23.10
N TYR A 216 -16.85 15.85 24.03
CA TYR A 216 -18.02 15.03 24.36
C TYR A 216 -18.71 15.46 25.66
N GLY A 217 -18.50 16.71 26.09
CA GLY A 217 -18.90 17.17 27.41
C GLY A 217 -18.13 16.44 28.52
N ILE A 218 -18.36 16.85 29.77
CA ILE A 218 -17.84 16.16 30.95
C ILE A 218 -19.08 15.95 31.82
N ARG A 219 -19.38 14.69 32.17
CA ARG A 219 -20.40 14.44 33.19
C ARG A 219 -19.84 14.96 34.52
N GLN A 220 -20.56 15.91 35.11
CA GLN A 220 -20.32 16.40 36.46
C GLN A 220 -20.69 15.34 37.49
#